data_AF-A0A1V3XGL5-F1
#
_entry.id   AF-A0A1V3XGL5-F1
#
_cell.length_a   1.000
_cell.length_b   1.000
_cell.length_c   1.000
_cell.angle_alpha   90.00
_cell.angle_beta   90.00
_cell.angle_gamma   90.00
#
_symmetry.space_group_name_H-M   'P 1'
#
loop_
_entity.id
_entity.type
_entity.pdbx_description
1 polymer ?
#
loop_
_entity_poly.entity_id
_entity_poly.type
_entity_poly.pdbx_seq_one_letter_code
_entity_poly.pdbx_strand_id
1 'polypeptide(L)'
;MSLYGTPMWDEMTREQQIELSKQELVNTLSAGIWFENMLNQSLLRTILHEDPTSRSTHYKLTELGDETRHMVMFGKAIERIGAKPVRPGGCTGWSSTRFRWPSSGVRCCGWPR
;
A
#
# COMPACT_ATOMS: atom_id res chain seq x y z
N MET A 1 -4.68 -15.61 -7.65
CA MET A 1 -5.07 -16.44 -8.79
C MET A 1 -6.58 -16.43 -8.94
N SER A 2 -7.14 -15.36 -9.50
CA SER A 2 -8.61 -15.19 -9.65
C SER A 2 -9.20 -15.98 -10.80
N LEU A 3 -8.41 -16.26 -11.85
CA LEU A 3 -8.87 -16.98 -13.05
C LEU A 3 -8.38 -18.43 -13.12
N TYR A 4 -7.50 -18.84 -12.21
CA TYR A 4 -6.95 -20.20 -12.21
C TYR A 4 -8.05 -21.25 -12.09
N GLY A 5 -8.06 -22.23 -12.99
CA GLY A 5 -9.07 -23.29 -13.03
C GLY A 5 -10.37 -22.92 -13.76
N THR A 6 -10.42 -21.77 -14.43
CA THR A 6 -11.54 -21.40 -15.32
C THR A 6 -11.21 -21.73 -16.78
N PRO A 7 -12.21 -21.97 -17.65
CA PRO A 7 -11.96 -22.17 -19.09
C PRO A 7 -11.16 -21.02 -19.73
N MET A 8 -11.39 -19.79 -19.26
CA MET A 8 -10.65 -18.61 -19.71
C MET A 8 -9.16 -18.65 -19.37
N TRP A 9 -8.77 -19.35 -18.30
CA TRP A 9 -7.36 -19.58 -17.97
C TRP A 9 -6.71 -20.66 -18.84
N ASP A 10 -7.47 -21.69 -19.20
CA ASP A 10 -7.01 -22.76 -20.08
C ASP A 10 -6.80 -22.24 -21.52
N GLU A 11 -7.55 -21.21 -21.91
CA GLU A 11 -7.41 -20.50 -23.18
C GLU A 11 -6.25 -19.47 -23.19
N MET A 12 -5.69 -19.11 -22.03
CA MET A 12 -4.59 -18.14 -21.95
C MET A 12 -3.24 -18.75 -22.34
N THR A 13 -2.43 -18.00 -23.08
CA THR A 13 -1.04 -18.37 -23.32
C THR A 13 -0.23 -18.31 -22.04
N ARG A 14 0.94 -18.97 -22.03
CA ARG A 14 1.84 -18.96 -20.87
C ARG A 14 2.26 -17.53 -20.49
N GLU A 15 2.49 -16.68 -21.49
CA GLU A 15 2.83 -15.26 -21.31
C GLU A 15 1.69 -14.49 -20.64
N GLN A 16 0.44 -14.71 -21.05
CA GLN A 16 -0.74 -14.08 -20.45
C GLN A 16 -0.94 -14.52 -19.00
N GLN A 17 -0.74 -15.80 -18.69
CA GLN A 17 -0.81 -16.31 -17.32
C GLN A 17 0.26 -15.69 -16.41
N ILE A 18 1.49 -15.52 -16.93
CA ILE A 18 2.59 -14.88 -16.20
C ILE A 18 2.26 -13.40 -15.94
N GLU A 19 1.75 -12.68 -16.95
CA GLU A 19 1.39 -11.27 -16.78
C GLU A 19 0.23 -11.09 -15.80
N LEU A 20 -0.83 -11.91 -15.90
CA LEU A 20 -1.93 -11.90 -14.95
C LEU A 20 -1.43 -12.12 -13.51
N SER A 21 -0.56 -13.12 -13.31
CA SER A 21 0.01 -13.43 -11.99
C SER A 21 0.81 -12.26 -11.42
N LYS A 22 1.58 -11.55 -12.26
CA LYS A 22 2.31 -10.33 -11.84
C LYS A 22 1.34 -9.22 -11.42
N GLN A 23 0.30 -8.97 -12.20
CA GLN A 23 -0.68 -7.92 -11.92
C GLN A 23 -1.46 -8.21 -10.63
N GLU A 24 -1.87 -9.46 -10.41
CA GLU A 24 -2.54 -9.87 -9.17
C GLU A 24 -1.62 -9.74 -7.95
N LEU A 25 -0.35 -10.10 -8.10
CA LEU A 25 0.65 -9.95 -7.03
C LEU A 25 0.86 -8.47 -6.69
N VAL A 26 1.02 -7.60 -7.70
CA VAL A 26 1.19 -6.16 -7.49
C VAL A 26 -0.06 -5.52 -6.88
N ASN A 27 -1.25 -5.93 -7.30
CA ASN A 27 -2.49 -5.47 -6.67
C ASN A 27 -2.56 -5.88 -5.19
N THR A 28 -2.18 -7.12 -4.86
CA THR A 28 -2.16 -7.62 -3.48
C THR A 28 -1.14 -6.86 -2.63
N LEU A 29 0.09 -6.65 -3.13
CA LEU A 29 1.12 -5.88 -2.44
C LEU A 29 0.70 -4.42 -2.24
N SER A 30 0.01 -3.82 -3.23
CA SER A 30 -0.50 -2.45 -3.13
C SER A 30 -1.59 -2.33 -2.07
N ALA A 31 -2.49 -3.32 -1.98
CA ALA A 31 -3.47 -3.41 -0.90
C ALA A 31 -2.80 -3.58 0.48
N GLY A 32 -1.72 -4.36 0.56
CA GLY A 32 -0.89 -4.49 1.77
C GLY A 32 -0.32 -3.15 2.24
N ILE A 33 0.30 -2.38 1.35
CA ILE A 33 0.80 -1.03 1.67
C ILE A 33 -0.32 -0.11 2.19
N TRP A 34 -1.51 -0.18 1.59
CA TRP A 34 -2.66 0.60 2.06
C TRP A 34 -3.13 0.16 3.45
N PHE A 35 -3.17 -1.14 3.71
CA PHE A 35 -3.53 -1.70 5.02
C PHE A 35 -2.54 -1.27 6.12
N GLU A 36 -1.23 -1.34 5.86
CA GLU A 36 -0.22 -0.86 6.83
C GLU A 36 -0.39 0.63 7.15
N ASN A 37 -0.75 1.44 6.15
CA ASN A 37 -1.05 2.86 6.38
C ASN A 37 -2.25 3.08 7.30
N MET A 38 -3.24 2.19 7.29
CA MET A 38 -4.36 2.26 8.24
C MET A 38 -3.93 1.90 9.66
N LEU A 39 -3.11 0.85 9.82
CA LEU A 39 -2.54 0.48 11.12
C LEU A 39 -1.71 1.63 11.69
N ASN A 40 -0.83 2.22 10.88
CA ASN A 40 -0.02 3.38 11.24
C ASN A 40 -0.89 4.58 11.67
N GLN A 41 -1.99 4.86 10.97
CA GLN A 41 -2.92 5.92 11.36
C GLN A 41 -3.57 5.65 12.72
N SER A 42 -4.00 4.42 12.99
CA SER A 42 -4.60 4.02 14.26
C SER A 42 -3.61 4.13 15.42
N LEU A 43 -2.40 3.60 15.23
CA LEU A 43 -1.32 3.66 16.23
C LEU A 43 -0.92 5.10 16.52
N LEU A 44 -0.69 5.91 15.48
CA LEU A 44 -0.29 7.31 15.63
C LEU A 44 -1.36 8.13 16.36
N ARG A 45 -2.64 7.93 16.01
CA ARG A 45 -3.76 8.60 16.70
C ARG A 45 -3.79 8.25 18.18
N THR A 46 -3.49 6.99 18.53
CA THR A 46 -3.48 6.55 19.92
C THR A 46 -2.29 7.12 20.69
N ILE A 47 -1.10 7.15 20.10
CA ILE A 47 0.13 7.72 20.70
C ILE A 47 -0.05 9.20 21.05
N LEU A 48 -0.76 9.97 20.23
CA LEU A 48 -1.02 11.40 20.48
C LEU A 48 -1.84 11.67 21.75
N HIS A 49 -2.55 10.66 22.28
CA HIS A 49 -3.40 10.78 23.46
C HIS A 49 -2.86 10.02 24.68
N GLU A 50 -1.68 9.40 24.58
CA GLU A 50 -1.06 8.62 25.67
C GLU A 50 0.19 9.31 26.22
N ASP A 51 0.56 8.95 27.46
CA ASP A 51 1.81 9.40 28.07
C ASP A 51 3.00 8.87 27.25
N PRO A 52 3.86 9.76 26.72
CA PRO A 52 4.98 9.36 25.87
C PRO A 52 6.03 8.52 26.60
N THR A 53 6.05 8.51 27.93
CA THR A 53 6.99 7.72 28.74
C THR A 53 6.45 6.33 29.10
N SER A 54 5.20 6.03 28.74
CA SER A 54 4.57 4.76 29.07
C SER A 54 5.11 3.61 28.21
N ARG A 55 5.17 2.41 28.80
CA ARG A 55 5.56 1.19 28.07
C ARG A 55 4.61 0.85 26.92
N SER A 56 3.33 1.20 27.05
CA SER A 56 2.32 1.05 25.98
C SER A 56 2.70 1.91 24.76
N THR A 57 3.07 3.17 25.00
CA THR A 57 3.48 4.09 23.93
C THR A 57 4.75 3.63 23.23
N HIS A 58 5.75 3.17 23.98
CA HIS A 58 6.98 2.63 23.40
C HIS A 58 6.72 1.38 22.55
N TYR A 59 5.86 0.47 23.02
CA TYR A 59 5.44 -0.71 22.24
C TYR A 59 4.77 -0.29 20.92
N LYS A 60 3.82 0.65 20.95
CA LYS A 60 3.14 1.14 19.74
C LYS A 60 4.09 1.82 18.75
N LEU A 61 5.13 2.49 19.24
CA LEU A 61 6.18 3.07 18.40
C LEU A 61 7.06 2.00 17.74
N THR A 62 7.33 0.89 18.43
CA THR A 62 8.01 -0.27 17.84
C THR A 62 7.19 -0.90 16.72
N GLU A 63 5.89 -1.16 16.97
CA GLU A 63 4.97 -1.70 15.96
C GLU A 63 4.86 -0.78 14.73
N LEU A 64 4.70 0.54 14.95
CA LEU A 64 4.75 1.53 13.87
C LEU A 64 6.05 1.43 13.04
N GLY A 65 7.18 1.19 13.71
CA GLY A 65 8.47 0.97 13.05
C GLY A 65 8.50 -0.31 12.21
N ASP A 66 7.85 -1.39 12.64
CA ASP A 66 7.82 -2.64 11.90
C ASP A 66 6.91 -2.55 10.67
N GLU A 67 5.74 -1.92 10.79
CA GLU A 67 4.85 -1.74 9.63
C GLU A 67 5.43 -0.83 8.56
N THR A 68 6.20 0.20 8.94
CA THR A 68 6.93 1.00 7.94
C THR A 68 7.99 0.18 7.20
N ARG A 69 8.63 -0.82 7.83
CA ARG A 69 9.55 -1.74 7.15
C ARG A 69 8.82 -2.69 6.21
N HIS A 70 7.63 -3.16 6.58
CA HIS A 70 6.77 -3.95 5.69
C HIS A 70 6.39 -3.17 4.44
N MET A 71 5.99 -1.90 4.59
CA MET A 71 5.69 -1.03 3.44
C MET A 71 6.88 -0.87 2.50
N VAL A 72 8.09 -0.68 3.03
CA VAL A 72 9.33 -0.59 2.22
C VAL A 72 9.61 -1.91 1.50
N MET A 73 9.44 -3.05 2.19
CA MET A 73 9.60 -4.37 1.59
C MET A 73 8.63 -4.59 0.43
N PHE A 74 7.34 -4.24 0.59
CA PHE A 74 6.35 -4.34 -0.47
C PHE A 74 6.65 -3.41 -1.64
N GLY A 75 7.07 -2.17 -1.38
CA GLY A 75 7.49 -1.23 -2.42
C GLY A 75 8.65 -1.77 -3.26
N LYS A 76 9.69 -2.33 -2.62
CA LYS A 76 10.82 -2.98 -3.29
C LYS A 76 10.41 -4.22 -4.07
N ALA A 77 9.46 -5.01 -3.54
CA ALA A 77 8.94 -6.18 -4.24
C ALA A 77 8.20 -5.78 -5.53
N ILE A 78 7.34 -4.74 -5.48
CA ILE A 78 6.65 -4.20 -6.66
C ILE A 78 7.66 -3.69 -7.70
N GLU A 79 8.66 -2.92 -7.27
CA GLU A 79 9.72 -2.41 -8.16
C GLU A 79 10.45 -3.54 -8.88
N ARG A 80 10.79 -4.62 -8.16
CA ARG A 80 11.53 -5.76 -8.72
C ARG A 80 10.69 -6.63 -9.66
N ILE A 81 9.38 -6.67 -9.49
CA ILE A 81 8.46 -7.39 -10.40
C ILE A 81 8.34 -6.65 -11.74
N GLY A 82 8.70 -5.36 -11.81
CA GLY A 82 8.70 -4.57 -13.03
C GLY A 82 7.31 -4.29 -13.60
N ALA A 83 6.25 -4.56 -12.83
CA ALA A 83 4.90 -4.21 -13.20
C ALA A 83 4.65 -2.74 -12.85
N LYS A 84 3.93 -2.02 -13.72
CA LYS A 84 3.44 -0.68 -13.37
C LYS A 84 2.39 -0.84 -12.27
N PRO A 85 2.51 -0.16 -11.11
CA PRO A 85 1.50 -0.23 -10.07
C PRO A 85 0.15 0.17 -10.64
N VAL A 86 -0.80 -0.77 -10.67
CA VAL A 86 -2.18 -0.49 -11.07
C VAL A 86 -2.83 0.27 -9.91
N ARG A 87 -3.24 1.51 -10.15
CA ARG A 87 -4.03 2.28 -9.19
C ARG A 87 -5.50 1.94 -9.37
N PRO A 88 -6.26 1.73 -8.29
CA PRO A 88 -7.72 1.92 -8.33
C PRO A 88 -7.98 3.36 -8.81
N GLY A 89 -8.85 3.53 -9.81
CA GLY A 89 -9.14 4.85 -10.39
C GLY A 89 -9.64 5.82 -9.32
N GLY A 90 -8.88 6.89 -9.04
CA GLY A 90 -9.31 7.97 -8.14
C GLY A 90 -8.21 8.69 -7.36
N CYS A 91 -7.03 8.11 -7.16
CA CYS A 91 -5.94 8.76 -6.40
C CYS A 91 -4.87 9.39 -7.34
N THR A 92 -5.05 10.68 -7.65
CA THR A 92 -4.03 11.51 -8.31
C THR A 92 -2.95 11.94 -7.32
N GLY A 93 -1.87 11.18 -7.19
CA GLY A 93 -0.79 11.60 -6.30
C GLY A 93 0.45 10.71 -6.20
N TRP A 94 0.91 10.02 -7.26
CA TRP A 94 2.34 9.70 -7.35
C TRP A 94 2.87 10.27 -8.67
N SER A 95 3.55 11.41 -8.60
CA SER A 95 4.47 11.85 -9.64
C SER A 95 5.83 12.03 -8.99
N SER A 96 6.81 11.30 -9.54
CA SER A 96 8.23 11.32 -9.20
C SER A 96 8.92 12.62 -9.64
N THR A 97 8.26 13.77 -9.52
CA THR A 97 8.83 15.06 -9.93
C THR A 97 8.68 16.06 -8.80
N ARG A 98 9.77 16.19 -8.03
CA ARG A 98 10.10 17.29 -7.13
C ARG A 98 9.02 17.60 -6.07
N PHE A 99 9.25 17.04 -4.88
CA PHE A 99 8.75 17.57 -3.62
C PHE A 99 9.08 19.07 -3.54
N ARG A 100 8.11 19.92 -3.85
CA ARG A 100 8.02 21.31 -3.39
C ARG A 100 6.75 21.35 -2.57
N TRP A 101 6.90 21.38 -1.26
CA TRP A 101 5.83 21.62 -0.30
C TRP A 101 5.29 23.05 -0.54
N PRO A 102 4.05 23.23 -1.03
CA PRO A 102 3.40 24.52 -0.97
C PRO A 102 2.68 24.57 0.38
N SER A 103 3.16 25.45 1.25
CA SER A 103 2.44 25.92 2.43
C SER A 103 1.10 26.53 2.02
N SER A 104 0.04 25.73 1.89
CA SER A 104 -1.38 26.11 2.06
C SER A 104 -2.33 25.03 1.55
N GLY A 105 -3.34 24.71 2.38
CA GLY A 105 -4.64 24.22 1.88
C GLY A 105 -4.83 22.71 1.86
N VAL A 106 -5.01 22.14 3.04
CA VAL A 106 -5.66 20.83 3.24
C VAL A 106 -7.03 20.83 2.51
N ARG A 107 -7.25 19.86 1.62
CA ARG A 107 -8.57 19.29 1.35
C ARG A 107 -8.44 17.77 1.29
N CYS A 108 -8.65 17.15 2.45
CA CYS A 108 -8.96 15.73 2.58
C CYS A 108 -10.44 15.54 2.22
N CYS A 109 -10.74 14.83 1.14
CA CYS A 109 -12.06 14.28 0.81
C CYS A 109 -11.81 12.99 0.00
N GLY A 110 -12.46 11.85 0.15
CA GLY A 110 -13.60 11.43 0.97
C GLY A 110 -14.00 10.03 0.43
N TRP A 111 -14.24 9.08 1.33
CA TRP A 111 -14.85 7.76 1.05
C TRP A 111 -16.38 7.92 0.82
N PRO A 112 -17.08 6.93 0.23
CA PRO A 112 -17.64 6.93 -1.12
C PRO A 112 -19.15 7.27 -1.20
N ARG A 113 -19.68 7.27 -2.42
CA ARG A 113 -20.93 6.54 -2.74
C ARG A 113 -20.62 5.48 -3.79
#